data_AF-A0A2G4JK12-F1
#
_entry.id   AF-A0A2G4JK12-F1
#
_cell.length_a   1.000
_cell.length_b   1.000
_cell.length_c   1.000
_cell.angle_alpha   90.00
_cell.angle_beta   90.00
_cell.angle_gamma   90.00
#
_symmetry.space_group_name_H-M   'P 1'
#
loop_
_entity.id
_entity.type
_entity.pdbx_description
1 polymer ?
#
loop_
_entity_poly.entity_id
_entity_poly.type
_entity_poly.pdbx_seq_one_letter_code
_entity_poly.pdbx_strand_id
1 'polypeptide(L)'
;MLNWRHVRLPAISDTEFRRFVDQHRARCLWLLREDYYPRTPAEREEVLRQIAQHGDREAFLRVAQFRTWLSQLSSETSAGS
;
A
#
# COMPACT_ATOMS: atom_id res chain seq x y z
N MET A 1 1.68 12.91 25.29
CA MET A 1 1.20 13.08 23.90
C MET A 1 2.41 13.02 22.98
N LEU A 2 2.78 11.82 22.51
CA LEU A 2 3.95 11.70 21.61
C LEU A 2 3.57 12.18 20.22
N ASN A 3 4.35 13.13 19.72
CA ASN A 3 4.19 13.82 18.45
C ASN A 3 4.89 13.00 17.34
N TRP A 4 4.12 12.31 16.50
CA TRP A 4 4.61 11.36 15.48
C TRP A 4 5.17 12.00 14.19
N ARG A 5 5.50 13.30 14.20
CA ARG A 5 5.69 14.11 12.98
C ARG A 5 6.97 13.88 12.16
N HIS A 6 7.85 12.96 12.53
CA HIS A 6 9.11 12.75 11.79
C HIS A 6 9.53 11.29 11.63
N VAL A 7 8.57 10.36 11.45
CA VAL A 7 8.93 9.11 10.77
C VAL A 7 9.15 9.50 9.31
N ARG A 8 10.41 9.73 8.92
CA ARG A 8 10.82 9.79 7.52
C ARG A 8 10.64 8.36 6.97
N LEU A 9 9.39 8.03 6.63
CA LEU A 9 9.09 6.84 5.85
C LEU A 9 10.03 6.88 4.63
N PRO A 10 10.65 5.78 4.20
CA PRO A 10 11.31 5.74 2.90
C PRO A 10 10.33 6.35 1.89
N ALA A 11 10.81 7.12 0.91
CA ALA A 11 9.93 7.81 -0.02
C ALA A 11 9.08 6.79 -0.79
N ILE A 12 7.94 6.41 -0.20
CA ILE A 12 7.02 5.45 -0.76
C ILE A 12 6.51 6.10 -2.04
N SER A 13 6.71 5.39 -3.15
CA SER A 13 6.39 5.85 -4.49
C SER A 13 5.54 4.80 -5.19
N ASP A 14 4.93 5.17 -6.32
CA ASP A 14 4.17 4.23 -7.14
C ASP A 14 5.00 3.00 -7.55
N THR A 15 6.28 3.22 -7.87
CA THR A 15 7.23 2.16 -8.23
C THR A 15 7.50 1.21 -7.06
N GLU A 16 7.69 1.75 -5.85
CA GLU A 16 7.85 0.94 -4.63
C GLU A 16 6.59 0.11 -4.35
N PHE A 17 5.41 0.71 -4.53
CA PHE A 17 4.14 0.00 -4.38
C PHE A 17 4.02 -1.15 -5.39
N ARG A 18 4.29 -0.91 -6.67
CA ARG A 18 4.25 -1.95 -7.71
C ARG A 18 5.21 -3.10 -7.40
N ARG A 19 6.45 -2.79 -7.00
CA ARG A 19 7.42 -3.82 -6.60
C ARG A 19 6.92 -4.65 -5.42
N PHE A 20 6.30 -4.01 -4.42
CA PHE A 20 5.73 -4.71 -3.28
C PHE A 20 4.58 -5.65 -3.69
N VAL A 21 3.70 -5.20 -4.60
CA VAL A 21 2.64 -6.03 -5.18
C VAL A 21 3.22 -7.23 -5.92
N ASP A 22 4.25 -7.02 -6.74
CA ASP A 22 4.86 -8.07 -7.54
C ASP A 22 5.54 -9.14 -6.69
N GLN A 23 6.23 -8.74 -5.63
CA GLN A 23 6.83 -9.66 -4.65
C GLN A 23 5.80 -10.57 -3.98
N HIS A 24 4.57 -10.10 -3.78
CA HIS A 24 3.51 -10.84 -3.10
C HIS A 24 2.50 -11.47 -4.07
N ARG A 25 2.64 -11.26 -5.39
CA ARG A 25 1.66 -11.67 -6.40
C ARG A 25 1.37 -13.17 -6.35
N ALA A 26 2.42 -13.98 -6.39
CA ALA A 26 2.29 -15.44 -6.40
C ALA A 26 1.73 -16.04 -5.09
N ARG A 27 1.99 -15.40 -3.94
CA ARG A 27 1.67 -15.96 -2.62
C ARG A 27 0.38 -15.42 -2.02
N CYS A 28 0.14 -14.11 -2.15
CA CYS A 28 -0.95 -13.42 -1.45
C CYS A 28 -2.09 -13.01 -2.38
N LEU A 29 -1.85 -12.90 -3.69
CA LEU A 29 -2.80 -12.35 -4.66
C LEU A 29 -3.30 -13.38 -5.67
N TRP A 30 -3.18 -14.67 -5.36
CA TRP A 30 -3.58 -15.78 -6.23
C TRP A 30 -5.05 -15.79 -6.64
N LEU A 31 -5.90 -15.06 -5.90
CA LEU A 31 -7.33 -14.85 -6.21
C LEU A 31 -7.56 -13.77 -7.28
N LEU A 32 -6.59 -12.89 -7.51
CA LEU A 32 -6.66 -11.84 -8.53
C LEU A 32 -6.11 -12.35 -9.85
N ARG A 33 -6.55 -11.73 -10.96
CA ARG A 33 -5.97 -12.04 -12.27
C ARG A 33 -4.47 -11.73 -12.27
N GLU A 34 -3.69 -12.56 -12.96
CA GLU A 34 -2.23 -12.42 -13.04
C GLU A 34 -1.80 -11.06 -13.64
N ASP A 35 -2.61 -10.48 -14.52
CA ASP A 35 -2.39 -9.18 -15.16
C ASP A 35 -3.00 -7.99 -14.39
N TYR A 36 -3.65 -8.25 -13.25
CA TYR A 36 -4.29 -7.20 -12.48
C TYR A 36 -3.26 -6.28 -11.81
N TYR A 37 -3.42 -4.97 -12.01
CA TYR A 37 -2.72 -3.92 -11.26
C TYR A 37 -3.71 -2.84 -10.83
N PRO A 38 -3.69 -2.43 -9.54
CA PRO A 38 -4.61 -1.44 -9.02
C PRO A 38 -4.29 -0.05 -9.59
N ARG A 39 -5.31 0.67 -10.04
CA ARG A 39 -5.19 2.02 -10.63
C ARG A 39 -5.75 3.10 -9.71
N THR A 40 -6.79 2.78 -8.96
CA THR A 40 -7.46 3.70 -8.03
C THR A 40 -6.98 3.50 -6.59
N PRO A 41 -7.13 4.50 -5.71
CA PRO A 41 -6.84 4.34 -4.28
C PRO A 41 -7.60 3.18 -3.63
N ALA A 42 -8.87 2.98 -4.01
CA ALA A 42 -9.69 1.89 -3.49
C ALA A 42 -9.16 0.50 -3.90
N GLU A 43 -8.74 0.35 -5.16
CA GLU A 43 -8.11 -0.89 -5.64
C GLU A 43 -6.76 -1.15 -4.96
N ARG A 44 -5.98 -0.09 -4.70
CA ARG A 44 -4.71 -0.22 -3.96
C ARG A 44 -4.95 -0.69 -2.54
N GLU A 45 -5.96 -0.14 -1.87
CA GLU A 45 -6.36 -0.56 -0.53
C GLU A 45 -6.81 -2.03 -0.50
N GLU A 46 -7.55 -2.48 -1.50
CA GLU A 46 -7.99 -3.87 -1.61
C GLU A 46 -6.81 -4.83 -1.80
N VAL A 47 -5.84 -4.48 -2.65
CA VAL A 47 -4.60 -5.25 -2.81
C VAL A 47 -3.82 -5.32 -1.50
N LEU A 48 -3.68 -4.20 -0.79
CA LEU A 48 -3.03 -4.16 0.52
C LEU A 48 -3.75 -5.03 1.56
N ARG A 49 -5.09 -5.04 1.55
CA ARG A 49 -5.91 -5.89 2.41
C ARG A 49 -5.63 -7.38 2.16
N GLN A 50 -5.59 -7.80 0.89
CA GLN A 50 -5.28 -9.18 0.50
C GLN A 50 -3.86 -9.57 0.92
N ILE A 51 -2.87 -8.69 0.72
CA ILE A 51 -1.49 -8.92 1.18
C ILE A 51 -1.42 -9.04 2.71
N ALA A 52 -2.12 -8.20 3.47
CA ALA A 52 -2.14 -8.29 4.92
C ALA A 52 -2.84 -9.56 5.44
N GLN A 53 -3.85 -10.05 4.73
CA GLN A 53 -4.62 -11.24 5.12
C GLN A 53 -3.86 -12.55 4.88
N HIS A 54 -3.04 -12.61 3.83
CA HIS A 54 -2.35 -13.82 3.39
C HIS A 54 -0.83 -13.79 3.55
N GLY A 55 -0.26 -12.60 3.80
CA GLY A 55 1.16 -12.40 4.02
C GLY A 55 1.60 -12.70 5.45
N ASP A 56 2.90 -12.56 5.67
CA ASP A 56 3.50 -12.71 6.99
C ASP A 56 3.50 -11.39 7.77
N ARG A 57 4.13 -11.42 8.95
CA ARG A 57 4.24 -10.26 9.83
C ARG A 57 4.95 -9.08 9.16
N GLU A 58 5.95 -9.32 8.32
CA GLU A 58 6.67 -8.25 7.63
C GLU A 58 5.79 -7.61 6.56
N ALA A 59 5.04 -8.42 5.81
CA ALA A 59 4.04 -7.94 4.86
C ALA A 59 2.99 -7.06 5.56
N PHE A 60 2.48 -7.47 6.72
CA PHE A 60 1.51 -6.69 7.50
C PHE A 60 2.07 -5.31 7.92
N LEU A 61 3.31 -5.27 8.41
CA LEU A 61 3.97 -4.01 8.80
C LEU A 61 4.23 -3.09 7.60
N ARG A 62 4.59 -3.66 6.44
CA ARG A 62 4.75 -2.90 5.19
C ARG A 62 3.42 -2.38 4.67
N VAL A 63 2.34 -3.16 4.75
CA VAL A 63 0.98 -2.71 4.40
C VAL A 63 0.57 -1.48 5.20
N ALA A 64 0.83 -1.44 6.51
CA ALA A 64 0.52 -0.28 7.34
C ALA A 64 1.21 1.00 6.85
N GLN A 65 2.46 0.91 6.41
CA GLN A 65 3.20 2.04 5.84
C GLN A 65 2.59 2.52 4.52
N PHE A 66 2.21 1.60 3.63
CA PHE A 66 1.54 1.94 2.37
C PHE A 66 0.17 2.59 2.60
N ARG A 67 -0.58 2.16 3.61
CA ARG A 67 -1.86 2.80 3.99
C ARG A 67 -1.69 4.25 4.44
N THR A 68 -0.66 4.52 5.25
CA THR A 68 -0.33 5.90 5.65
C THR A 68 0.00 6.77 4.43
N TRP A 69 0.78 6.24 3.49
CA TRP A 69 1.10 6.92 2.24
C TRP A 69 -0.14 7.19 1.36
N LEU A 70 -1.04 6.20 1.19
CA LEU A 70 -2.28 6.38 0.41
C LEU A 70 -3.17 7.48 1.00
N SER A 71 -3.28 7.55 2.33
CA SER A 71 -4.06 8.58 3.02
C SER A 71 -3.51 10.00 2.76
N GLN A 72 -2.19 10.15 2.71
CA GLN A 72 -1.54 11.43 2.39
C GLN A 72 -1.84 11.88 0.95
N LEU A 73 -1.70 10.98 -0.03
CA LEU A 73 -2.01 11.28 -1.43
C LEU A 73 -3.46 11.74 -1.64
N SER A 74 -4.41 11.10 -0.94
CA SER A 74 -5.81 11.50 -1.01
C SER A 74 -6.04 12.88 -0.40
N SER A 75 -5.32 13.22 0.67
CA SER A 75 -5.45 14.52 1.34
C SER A 75 -4.87 15.67 0.49
N GLU A 76 -3.76 15.42 -0.22
CA GLU A 76 -3.18 16.38 -1.17
C GLU A 76 -4.12 16.65 -2.35
N THR A 77 -4.81 15.61 -2.84
CA THR A 77 -5.78 15.76 -3.94
C THR A 77 -7.02 16.56 -3.50
N SER A 78 -7.48 16.39 -2.25
CA SER A 78 -8.65 17.10 -1.73
C SER A 78 -8.38 18.54 -1.28
N ALA A 79 -7.14 18.90 -0.93
CA ALA A 79 -6.79 20.26 -0.47
C ALA A 79 -6.55 21.27 -1.61
N GLY A 80 -6.57 20.82 -2.86
CA GLY A 80 -6.42 21.66 -4.07
C GLY A 80 -7.71 21.93 -4.84
N SER A 81 -8.88 21.62 -4.26
CA SER A 81 -10.20 21.88 -4.86
C SER A 81 -10.86 23.14 -4.30
#